data_AF-A0A3M5WSU0-F1
#
_entry.id   AF-A0A3M5WSU0-F1
#
_cell.length_a   1.000
_cell.length_b   1.000
_cell.length_c   1.000
_cell.angle_alpha   90.00
_cell.angle_beta   90.00
_cell.angle_gamma   90.00
#
_symmetry.space_group_name_H-M   'P 1'
#
loop_
_entity.id
_entity.type
_entity.pdbx_description
1 polymer ?
#
loop_
_entity_poly.entity_id
_entity_poly.type
_entity_poly.pdbx_seq_one_letter_code
_entity_poly.pdbx_strand_id
1 'polypeptide(L)'
;MQDKGPIMSIESIVDFSEASTAAEHYRPAPEKVFKGNPAQTLYNHYNSPCGQMSAGVWNGEPGQWQVNYSEHEYCEIVQGVS
;
A
#
# COMPACT_ATOMS: atom_id res chain seq x y z
N MET A 1 30.81 20.20 -24.13
CA MET A 1 30.73 19.89 -22.68
C MET A 1 29.25 19.77 -22.37
N GLN A 2 28.77 18.58 -22.01
CA GLN A 2 27.35 18.36 -21.71
C GLN A 2 27.11 18.79 -20.27
N ASP A 3 26.23 19.78 -20.11
CA ASP A 3 25.79 20.28 -18.82
C ASP A 3 24.98 19.19 -18.13
N LYS A 4 25.55 18.56 -17.11
CA LYS A 4 24.82 17.60 -16.28
C LYS A 4 23.91 18.45 -15.38
N GLY A 5 22.60 18.38 -15.64
CA GLY A 5 21.59 19.02 -14.80
C GLY A 5 21.76 18.69 -13.31
N PRO A 6 21.09 19.44 -12.42
CA PRO A 6 21.32 19.38 -10.98
C PRO A 6 21.27 17.93 -10.48
N ILE A 7 22.29 17.55 -9.73
CA ILE A 7 22.37 16.25 -9.06
C ILE A 7 21.29 16.26 -7.98
N MET A 8 20.18 15.56 -8.22
CA MET A 8 19.17 15.35 -7.17
C MET A 8 19.72 14.34 -6.16
N SER A 9 19.98 14.80 -4.95
CA SER A 9 20.35 13.95 -3.82
C SER A 9 19.11 13.41 -3.13
N ILE A 10 19.13 12.13 -2.76
CA ILE A 10 18.08 11.51 -1.96
C ILE A 10 18.24 12.00 -0.51
N GLU A 11 17.28 12.77 -0.02
CA GLU A 11 17.32 13.33 1.34
C GLU A 11 16.85 12.31 2.40
N SER A 12 16.02 11.34 2.02
CA SER A 12 15.52 10.30 2.91
C SER A 12 15.14 9.02 2.14
N ILE A 13 15.32 7.87 2.80
CA ILE A 13 14.95 6.55 2.29
C ILE A 13 14.05 5.90 3.34
N VAL A 14 12.92 5.34 2.89
CA VAL A 14 12.09 4.44 3.69
C VAL A 14 12.37 3.02 3.22
N ASP A 15 13.13 2.27 4.00
CA ASP A 15 13.39 0.86 3.73
C ASP A 15 12.26 0.02 4.32
N PHE A 16 11.45 -0.60 3.46
CA PHE A 16 10.30 -1.40 3.88
C PHE A 16 10.72 -2.67 4.64
N SER A 17 11.94 -3.18 4.42
CA SER A 17 12.45 -4.36 5.12
C SER A 17 12.77 -4.08 6.60
N GLU A 18 13.08 -2.83 6.93
CA GLU A 18 13.39 -2.37 8.29
C GLU A 18 12.23 -1.55 8.92
N ALA A 19 11.13 -1.37 8.20
CA ALA A 19 10.00 -0.57 8.66
C ALA A 19 9.22 -1.29 9.77
N SER A 20 9.10 -0.63 10.94
CA SER A 20 8.40 -1.17 12.11
C SER A 20 6.98 -0.60 12.30
N THR A 21 6.30 -0.27 11.21
CA THR A 21 4.94 0.29 11.27
C THR A 21 3.99 -0.68 11.94
N ALA A 22 3.11 -0.19 12.82
CA ALA A 22 2.09 -1.02 13.43
C ALA A 22 1.11 -1.56 12.38
N ALA A 23 0.65 -2.79 12.59
CA ALA A 23 -0.38 -3.40 11.76
C ALA A 23 -1.74 -2.73 12.00
N GLU A 24 -2.43 -2.38 10.93
CA GLU A 24 -3.84 -2.02 10.93
C GLU A 24 -4.66 -3.21 10.43
N HIS A 25 -5.72 -3.55 11.18
CA HIS A 25 -6.58 -4.68 10.85
C HIS A 25 -8.00 -4.20 10.56
N TYR A 26 -8.56 -4.62 9.43
CA TYR A 26 -9.91 -4.26 9.04
C TYR A 26 -10.59 -5.34 8.20
N ARG A 27 -11.85 -5.08 7.84
CA ARG A 27 -12.66 -5.92 6.97
C ARG A 27 -13.41 -5.04 5.98
N PRO A 28 -13.66 -5.51 4.74
CA PRO A 28 -14.67 -4.91 3.89
C PRO A 28 -16.01 -4.86 4.62
N ALA A 29 -16.81 -3.83 4.32
CA ALA A 29 -18.17 -3.74 4.82
C ALA A 29 -18.96 -5.01 4.40
N PRO A 30 -19.76 -5.63 5.29
CA PRO A 30 -20.41 -6.92 5.02
C PRO A 30 -21.20 -6.97 3.71
N GLU A 31 -21.87 -5.88 3.35
CA GLU A 31 -22.65 -5.73 2.13
C GLU A 31 -21.83 -5.73 0.83
N LYS A 32 -20.51 -5.52 0.93
CA LYS A 32 -19.58 -5.60 -0.21
C LYS A 32 -19.00 -7.01 -0.38
N VAL A 33 -19.16 -7.91 0.59
CA VAL A 33 -18.55 -9.24 0.56
C VAL A 33 -19.44 -10.22 -0.20
N PHE A 34 -18.88 -10.83 -1.24
CA PHE A 34 -19.56 -11.85 -2.05
C PHE A 34 -19.22 -13.27 -1.59
N LYS A 35 -17.99 -13.50 -1.10
CA LYS A 35 -17.53 -14.83 -0.66
C LYS A 35 -16.44 -14.72 0.39
N GLY A 36 -16.43 -15.67 1.34
CA GLY A 36 -15.37 -15.84 2.32
C GLY A 36 -15.44 -14.85 3.48
N ASN A 37 -14.32 -14.67 4.17
CA ASN A 37 -14.15 -13.76 5.30
C ASN A 37 -12.83 -12.99 5.11
N PRO A 38 -12.79 -12.00 4.18
CA PRO A 38 -11.55 -11.34 3.75
C PRO A 38 -11.05 -10.36 4.81
N ALA A 39 -10.46 -10.90 5.88
CA ALA A 39 -9.70 -10.12 6.85
C ALA A 39 -8.50 -9.47 6.18
N GLN A 40 -8.24 -8.20 6.45
CA GLN A 40 -7.12 -7.47 5.86
C GLN A 40 -6.16 -6.99 6.93
N THR A 41 -4.88 -6.96 6.56
CA THR A 41 -3.81 -6.36 7.36
C THR A 41 -3.02 -5.40 6.48
N LEU A 42 -2.86 -4.17 6.96
CA LEU A 42 -2.12 -3.11 6.29
C LEU A 42 -0.97 -2.62 7.18
N TYR A 43 0.19 -2.41 6.56
CA TYR A 43 1.33 -1.72 7.14
C TYR A 43 1.64 -0.48 6.30
N ASN A 44 1.12 0.68 6.70
CA ASN A 44 1.33 1.93 5.97
C ASN A 44 2.68 2.57 6.32
N HIS A 45 3.73 2.17 5.61
CA HIS A 45 5.12 2.57 5.91
C HIS A 45 5.44 4.03 5.61
N TYR A 46 4.70 4.65 4.69
CA TYR A 46 4.97 6.01 4.27
C TYR A 46 3.70 6.77 3.94
N ASN A 47 3.63 8.02 4.40
CA ASN A 47 2.69 9.01 3.91
C ASN A 47 3.48 10.24 3.48
N SER A 48 3.22 10.72 2.26
CA SER A 48 3.79 11.96 1.78
C SER A 48 3.36 13.14 2.66
N PRO A 49 4.22 14.14 2.90
CA PRO A 49 3.85 15.34 3.67
C PRO A 49 2.64 16.10 3.11
N CYS A 50 2.39 16.00 1.80
CA CYS A 50 1.23 16.60 1.14
C CYS A 50 -0.03 15.72 1.14
N GLY A 51 0.04 14.49 1.67
CA GLY A 51 -1.09 13.58 1.80
C GLY A 51 -1.60 12.96 0.49
N GLN A 52 -0.87 13.09 -0.63
CA GLN A 52 -1.33 12.58 -1.93
C GLN A 52 -0.87 11.15 -2.24
N MET A 53 0.17 10.69 -1.54
CA MET A 53 0.73 9.35 -1.71
C MET A 53 0.89 8.68 -0.36
N SER A 54 0.44 7.45 -0.30
CA SER A 54 0.74 6.48 0.75
C SER A 54 1.38 5.25 0.11
N ALA A 55 2.27 4.59 0.83
CA ALA A 55 2.91 3.37 0.36
C ALA A 55 3.16 2.42 1.54
N GLY A 56 2.95 1.13 1.31
CA GLY A 56 3.02 0.14 2.37
C GLY A 56 2.89 -1.28 1.86
N VAL A 57 2.71 -2.20 2.81
CA VAL A 57 2.47 -3.62 2.54
C VAL A 57 1.04 -3.96 2.94
N TRP A 58 0.32 -4.61 2.04
CA TRP A 58 -1.05 -5.06 2.27
C TRP A 58 -1.16 -6.57 2.07
N ASN A 59 -1.98 -7.23 2.88
CA ASN A 59 -2.44 -8.59 2.62
C ASN A 59 -3.92 -8.77 3.00
N GLY A 60 -4.57 -9.71 2.31
CA GLY A 60 -5.94 -10.11 2.59
C GLY A 60 -6.08 -11.63 2.67
N GLU A 61 -6.85 -12.10 3.65
CA GLU A 61 -7.29 -13.49 3.73
C GLU A 61 -8.23 -13.84 2.55
N PRO A 62 -8.33 -15.13 2.17
CA PRO A 62 -9.14 -15.55 1.02
C PRO A 62 -10.60 -15.06 1.09
N GLY A 63 -11.03 -14.38 0.02
CA GLY A 63 -12.40 -13.90 -0.14
C GLY A 63 -12.59 -13.14 -1.44
N GLN A 64 -13.81 -12.66 -1.65
CA GLN A 64 -14.18 -11.84 -2.80
C GLN A 64 -15.10 -10.72 -2.32
N TRP A 65 -14.80 -9.49 -2.70
CA TRP A 65 -15.59 -8.32 -2.33
C TRP A 65 -15.54 -7.25 -3.42
N GLN A 66 -16.51 -6.34 -3.39
CA GLN A 66 -16.52 -5.17 -4.25
C GLN A 66 -15.59 -4.08 -3.71
N VAL A 67 -14.69 -3.61 -4.56
CA VAL A 67 -13.76 -2.52 -4.28
C VAL A 67 -14.31 -1.20 -4.83
N ASN A 68 -14.08 -0.10 -4.10
CA ASN A 68 -14.40 1.26 -4.53
C ASN A 68 -13.32 2.20 -3.99
N TYR A 69 -12.56 2.82 -4.89
CA TYR A 69 -11.50 3.77 -4.57
C TYR A 69 -11.84 5.14 -5.12
N SER A 70 -11.48 6.17 -4.36
CA SER A 70 -11.50 7.56 -4.79
C SER A 70 -10.18 8.01 -5.42
N GLU A 71 -9.18 7.15 -5.36
CA GLU A 71 -7.79 7.39 -5.70
C GLU A 71 -7.26 6.36 -6.70
N HIS A 72 -6.11 6.65 -7.28
CA HIS A 72 -5.36 5.69 -8.07
C HIS A 72 -4.48 4.85 -7.14
N GLU A 73 -4.56 3.53 -7.28
CA GLU A 73 -3.73 2.59 -6.54
C GLU A 73 -2.91 1.73 -7.51
N TYR A 74 -1.62 1.60 -7.23
CA TYR A 74 -0.74 0.64 -7.88
C TYR A 74 -0.47 -0.52 -6.90
N CYS A 75 -0.71 -1.75 -7.37
CA CYS A 75 -0.45 -2.95 -6.60
C CYS A 75 0.54 -3.84 -7.34
N GLU A 76 1.64 -4.19 -6.67
CA GLU A 76 2.51 -5.28 -7.07
C GLU A 76 2.21 -6.50 -6.19
N ILE A 77 1.79 -7.60 -6.80
CA ILE A 77 1.51 -8.84 -6.08
C ILE A 77 2.84 -9.56 -5.84
N VAL A 78 3.35 -9.45 -4.62
CA VAL A 78 4.64 -10.05 -4.21
C VAL A 78 4.51 -11.50 -3.71
N GLN A 79 3.31 -11.92 -3.29
CA GLN A 79 3.02 -13.28 -2.87
C GLN A 79 1.53 -13.60 -3.09
N GLY A 80 1.25 -14.87 -3.36
CA GLY A 80 -0.11 -15.37 -3.58
C GLY A 80 -0.54 -15.19 -5.04
N VAL A 81 -1.86 -15.24 -5.25
CA VAL A 81 -2.48 -15.05 -6.56
C VAL A 81 -3.71 -14.16 -6.41
N SER A 82 -3.96 -13.34 -7.43
CA SER A 82 -5.16 -12.51 -7.57
C SER A 82 -6.30 -13.26 -8.23
#